data_AF-A0A4Y9MVI5-F1
#
_entry.id   AF-A0A4Y9MVI5-F1
#
_cell.length_a   1.000
_cell.length_b   1.000
_cell.length_c   1.000
_cell.angle_alpha   90.00
_cell.angle_beta   90.00
_cell.angle_gamma   90.00
#
_symmetry.space_group_name_H-M   'P 1'
#
loop_
_entity.id
_entity.type
_entity.pdbx_description
1 polymer ?
#
loop_
_entity_poly.entity_id
_entity_poly.type
_entity_poly.pdbx_seq_one_letter_code
_entity_poly.pdbx_strand_id
1 'polypeptide(L)'
;MMYRAAAALPYPDRARATAGLCGQLRLLARAGGGELDWTTLTVDGPIEVPVPGGATWFEWQVTIEAIGGRDLTREPVDDLPAVDPTARHATASAATRPQPAVE
;
A
#
# COMPACT_ATOMS: atom_id res chain seq x y z
N MET A 1 -8.16 -17.37 6.16
CA MET A 1 -7.32 -16.85 5.06
C MET A 1 -6.55 -15.65 5.57
N MET A 2 -5.37 -15.31 5.05
CA MET A 2 -4.47 -14.36 5.73
C MET A 2 -4.19 -13.16 4.85
N TYR A 3 -4.51 -11.96 5.35
CA TYR A 3 -4.26 -10.70 4.66
C TYR A 3 -3.03 -10.02 5.27
N ARG A 4 -2.21 -9.41 4.41
CA ARG A 4 -1.03 -8.63 4.80
C ARG A 4 -1.04 -7.27 4.11
N ALA A 5 -0.61 -6.23 4.82
CA ALA A 5 -0.36 -4.91 4.26
C ALA A 5 0.92 -4.32 4.85
N ALA A 6 1.62 -3.49 4.08
CA ALA A 6 2.82 -2.78 4.51
C ALA A 6 2.72 -1.30 4.15
N ALA A 7 3.31 -0.44 4.98
CA ALA A 7 3.36 0.99 4.78
C ALA A 7 4.68 1.53 5.29
N ALA A 8 5.29 2.44 4.53
CA ALA A 8 6.48 3.16 4.94
C ALA A 8 6.15 4.64 5.14
N LEU A 9 6.48 5.18 6.32
CA LEU A 9 6.23 6.56 6.70
C LEU A 9 7.56 7.29 6.97
N PRO A 10 7.67 8.60 6.69
CA PRO A 10 8.86 9.37 7.02
C PRO A 10 8.96 9.73 8.52
N TYR A 11 8.06 9.22 9.35
CA TYR A 11 8.03 9.43 10.80
C TYR A 11 7.59 8.14 11.52
N PRO A 12 8.11 7.86 12.73
CA PRO A 12 7.81 6.64 13.48
C PRO A 12 6.46 6.71 14.22
N ASP A 13 5.40 7.12 13.51
CA ASP A 13 4.06 7.21 14.10
C ASP A 13 3.28 5.90 13.92
N ARG A 14 3.34 5.07 14.96
CA ARG A 14 2.65 3.77 15.00
C ARG A 14 1.14 3.91 14.78
N ALA A 15 0.50 4.85 15.47
CA ALA A 15 -0.95 4.98 15.43
C ALA A 15 -1.43 5.34 14.02
N ARG A 16 -0.72 6.24 13.35
CA ARG A 16 -1.00 6.64 11.98
C ARG A 16 -0.72 5.53 10.97
N ALA A 17 0.38 4.79 11.15
CA ALA A 17 0.69 3.62 10.33
C ALA A 17 -0.40 2.55 10.44
N THR A 18 -0.76 2.17 11.67
CA THR A 18 -1.79 1.16 11.94
C THR A 18 -3.15 1.60 11.39
N ALA A 19 -3.53 2.87 11.53
CA ALA A 19 -4.80 3.37 10.99
C ALA A 19 -4.86 3.27 9.46
N GLY A 20 -3.79 3.67 8.76
CA GLY A 20 -3.70 3.55 7.30
C GLY A 20 -3.76 2.09 6.82
N LEU A 21 -2.99 1.22 7.49
CA LEU A 21 -2.96 -0.20 7.19
C LEU A 21 -4.31 -0.88 7.44
N CYS A 22 -5.01 -0.56 8.53
CA CYS A 22 -6.36 -1.05 8.79
C CYS A 22 -7.37 -0.57 7.73
N GLY A 23 -7.22 0.67 7.25
CA GLY A 23 -8.03 1.20 6.15
C GLY A 23 -7.83 0.39 4.86
N GLN A 24 -6.59 0.09 4.51
CA GLN A 24 -6.25 -0.70 3.33
C GLN A 24 -6.79 -2.14 3.44
N LEU A 25 -6.63 -2.79 4.58
CA LEU A 25 -7.17 -4.13 4.83
C LEU A 25 -8.70 -4.17 4.68
N ARG A 26 -9.42 -3.17 5.21
CA ARG A 26 -10.89 -3.07 5.04
C ARG A 26 -11.31 -2.98 3.58
N LEU A 27 -10.55 -2.25 2.77
CA LEU A 27 -10.82 -2.13 1.35
C LEU A 27 -10.63 -3.48 0.64
N LEU A 28 -9.53 -4.18 0.93
CA LEU A 28 -9.24 -5.50 0.36
C LEU A 28 -10.29 -6.54 0.75
N ALA A 29 -10.66 -6.61 2.04
CA ALA A 29 -11.66 -7.53 2.54
C ALA A 29 -13.04 -7.29 1.88
N ARG A 30 -13.44 -6.02 1.72
CA ARG A 30 -14.67 -5.65 1.00
C ARG A 30 -14.63 -6.07 -0.47
N ALA A 31 -13.51 -5.87 -1.15
CA ALA A 31 -13.35 -6.32 -2.54
C ALA A 31 -13.33 -7.86 -2.68
N GLY A 32 -12.82 -8.54 -1.65
CA GLY A 32 -12.75 -10.01 -1.54
C GLY A 32 -14.04 -10.66 -1.06
N GLY A 33 -15.04 -9.88 -0.61
CA GLY A 33 -16.26 -10.40 0.00
C GLY A 33 -16.02 -11.17 1.30
N GLY A 34 -14.94 -10.86 2.02
CA GLY A 34 -14.58 -11.50 3.29
C GLY A 34 -14.72 -10.54 4.47
N GLU A 35 -14.77 -11.09 5.68
CA GLU A 35 -14.71 -10.33 6.93
C GLU A 35 -13.35 -10.54 7.61
N LEU A 36 -12.78 -9.48 8.16
CA LEU A 36 -11.50 -9.54 8.88
C LEU A 36 -11.73 -9.83 10.35
N ASP A 37 -10.95 -10.76 10.90
CA ASP A 37 -10.91 -11.01 12.33
C ASP A 37 -9.93 -10.03 13.00
N TRP A 38 -10.47 -8.94 13.54
CA TRP A 38 -9.66 -7.90 14.20
C TRP A 38 -8.95 -8.37 15.47
N THR A 39 -9.32 -9.53 16.03
CA THR A 39 -8.66 -10.09 17.22
C THR A 39 -7.34 -10.77 16.85
N THR A 40 -7.15 -11.14 15.58
CA THR A 40 -5.92 -11.73 15.05
C THR A 40 -4.92 -10.70 14.49
N LEU A 41 -5.23 -9.40 14.58
CA LEU A 41 -4.38 -8.34 14.03
C LEU A 41 -3.02 -8.31 14.74
N THR A 42 -1.96 -8.54 13.97
CA THR A 42 -0.57 -8.38 14.40
C THR A 42 0.06 -7.21 13.66
N VAL A 43 0.73 -6.31 14.39
CA VAL A 43 1.45 -5.17 13.84
C VAL A 43 2.94 -5.32 14.16
N ASP A 44 3.78 -5.36 13.12
CA ASP A 44 5.23 -5.42 13.20
C ASP A 44 5.88 -4.10 12.75
N GLY A 45 7.03 -3.77 13.35
CA GLY A 45 7.76 -2.52 13.13
C GLY A 45 7.80 -1.56 14.35
N PRO A 46 8.41 -0.38 14.21
CA PRO A 46 8.93 0.16 12.97
C PRO A 46 10.28 -0.47 12.61
N ILE A 47 10.46 -0.80 11.33
CA ILE A 47 11.78 -1.14 10.77
C ILE A 47 12.34 0.15 10.17
N GLU A 48 13.52 0.57 10.64
CA GLU A 48 14.22 1.73 10.10
C GLU A 48 14.88 1.36 8.77
N VAL A 49 14.43 2.03 7.71
CA VAL A 49 14.94 1.87 6.36
C VAL A 49 15.66 3.16 5.97
N PRO A 50 17.00 3.17 5.93
CA PRO A 50 17.75 4.33 5.44
C PRO A 50 17.46 4.53 3.96
N VAL A 51 17.06 5.74 3.57
CA VAL A 51 16.87 6.08 2.15
C VAL A 51 18.02 6.95 1.62
N PRO A 52 18.36 6.83 0.32
CA PRO A 52 19.33 7.72 -0.31
C PRO A 52 18.90 9.18 -0.13
N GLY A 53 19.81 10.03 0.36
CA GLY A 53 19.51 11.42 0.72
C GLY A 53 19.39 11.68 2.23
N GLY A 54 19.63 10.67 3.07
CA GLY A 54 19.84 10.85 4.52
C GLY A 54 18.57 10.91 5.36
N ALA A 55 17.39 10.71 4.75
CA ALA A 55 16.16 10.49 5.50
C ALA A 55 16.05 9.03 5.95
N THR A 56 15.34 8.79 7.06
CA THR A 56 14.99 7.46 7.54
C THR A 56 13.49 7.25 7.33
N TRP A 57 13.13 6.18 6.66
CA TRP A 57 11.75 5.74 6.54
C TRP A 57 11.48 4.65 7.57
N PHE A 58 10.26 4.60 8.07
CA PHE A 58 9.83 3.65 9.08
C PHE A 58 8.79 2.74 8.44
N GLU A 59 9.19 1.51 8.15
CA GLU A 59 8.31 0.49 7.60
C GLU A 59 7.52 -0.20 8.72
N TRP A 60 6.23 -0.35 8.47
CA TRP A 60 5.29 -1.06 9.32
C TRP A 60 4.60 -2.12 8.49
N GLN A 61 4.39 -3.28 9.11
CA GLN A 61 3.70 -4.40 8.48
C GLN A 61 2.56 -4.83 9.38
N VAL A 62 1.43 -5.20 8.79
CA VAL A 62 0.32 -5.81 9.50
C VAL A 62 -0.07 -7.11 8.86
N THR A 63 -0.52 -8.02 9.71
CA THR A 63 -1.09 -9.29 9.28
C THR A 63 -2.34 -9.58 10.07
N ILE A 64 -3.36 -10.12 9.40
CA ILE A 64 -4.68 -10.37 9.98
C ILE A 64 -5.30 -11.60 9.31
N GLU A 65 -6.05 -12.37 10.08
CA GLU A 65 -6.86 -13.45 9.54
C GLU A 65 -8.23 -12.94 9.06
N ALA A 66 -8.78 -13.63 8.09
CA ALA A 66 -10.09 -13.38 7.54
C ALA A 66 -10.94 -14.63 7.54
N ILE A 67 -12.23 -14.41 7.80
CA ILE A 67 -13.29 -15.40 7.80
C ILE A 67 -14.06 -15.26 6.48
N GLY A 68 -13.95 -16.27 5.62
CA GLY A 68 -14.57 -16.28 4.29
C GLY A 68 -13.91 -15.34 3.26
N GLY A 69 -14.51 -15.27 2.06
CA GLY A 69 -14.04 -14.46 0.93
C GLY A 69 -12.99 -15.13 0.04
N ARG A 70 -12.67 -14.48 -1.09
CA ARG A 70 -11.61 -14.90 -2.05
C ARG A 70 -10.26 -14.26 -1.70
N ASP A 71 -9.16 -15.00 -1.91
CA ASP A 71 -7.78 -14.49 -1.72
C ASP A 71 -7.42 -13.46 -2.76
N LEU A 72 -7.41 -12.18 -2.34
CA LEU A 72 -6.95 -11.04 -3.13
C LEU A 72 -5.59 -10.51 -2.68
N THR A 73 -4.94 -11.15 -1.69
CA THR A 73 -3.60 -10.77 -1.22
C THR A 73 -2.49 -11.58 -1.87
N ARG A 74 -2.84 -12.72 -2.47
CA ARG A 74 -2.00 -13.50 -3.36
C ARG A 74 -2.05 -12.91 -4.78
N GLU A 75 -1.46 -11.73 -4.96
CA GLU A 75 -1.02 -11.29 -6.27
C GLU A 75 0.48 -11.64 -6.41
N PRO A 76 0.94 -12.28 -7.50
CA PRO A 76 2.37 -12.43 -7.75
C PRO A 76 2.99 -11.04 -7.89
N VAL A 77 4.09 -10.79 -7.18
CA VAL A 77 4.90 -9.55 -7.25
C VAL A 77 5.64 -9.38 -8.59
N ASP A 78 5.09 -9.93 -9.68
CA ASP A 78 5.62 -9.79 -11.03
C ASP A 78 4.92 -8.56 -11.64
N ASP A 79 5.67 -7.48 -11.83
CA ASP A 79 5.26 -6.22 -12.50
C ASP A 79 4.74 -5.04 -11.64
N LEU A 80 5.23 -4.87 -10.41
CA LEU A 80 5.32 -3.50 -9.87
C LEU A 80 6.66 -2.91 -10.33
N PRO A 81 6.70 -1.93 -11.27
CA PRO A 81 7.93 -1.20 -11.49
C PRO A 81 8.31 -0.56 -10.17
N ALA A 82 9.53 -0.82 -9.71
CA ALA A 82 10.10 -0.23 -8.51
C ALA A 82 9.73 1.25 -8.48
N VAL A 83 8.92 1.64 -7.49
CA VAL A 83 8.51 3.03 -7.32
C VAL A 83 9.77 3.84 -7.03
N ASP A 84 10.34 4.45 -8.06
CA ASP A 84 11.45 5.38 -7.90
C ASP A 84 10.92 6.60 -7.14
N PRO A 85 11.40 6.87 -5.91
CA PRO A 85 10.88 7.95 -5.08
C PRO A 85 11.15 9.36 -5.66
N THR A 86 11.85 9.47 -6.79
CA THR A 86 12.13 10.72 -7.50
C THR A 86 10.95 11.23 -8.35
N ALA A 87 9.96 10.40 -8.68
CA ALA A 87 8.89 10.75 -9.64
C ALA A 87 7.78 11.69 -9.09
N ARG A 88 8.00 12.40 -7.98
CA ARG A 88 7.02 13.34 -7.43
C ARG A 88 7.01 14.74 -8.06
N HIS A 89 7.77 14.98 -9.12
CA HIS A 89 7.87 16.31 -9.73
C HIS A 89 7.62 16.29 -11.25
N ALA A 90 6.41 15.93 -11.68
CA ALA A 90 5.86 16.36 -12.97
C ALA A 90 4.35 16.10 -13.06
N THR A 91 3.54 16.91 -12.39
CA THR A 91 2.17 17.18 -12.86
C THR A 91 2.12 18.64 -13.31
N ALA A 92 2.78 18.93 -14.43
CA ALA A 92 2.46 20.10 -15.22
C ALA A 92 1.39 19.68 -16.23
N SER A 93 0.18 20.16 -15.97
CA SER A 93 -1.01 20.10 -16.80
C SER A 93 -0.72 20.28 -18.30
N ALA A 94 -1.25 19.38 -19.12
CA ALA A 94 -1.62 19.70 -20.49
C ALA A 94 -2.94 18.98 -20.82
N ALA A 95 -3.91 19.79 -21.21
CA ALA A 95 -5.31 19.46 -21.37
C ALA A 95 -5.61 18.53 -22.56
N THR A 96 -6.66 17.73 -22.41
CA THR A 96 -7.74 17.44 -23.39
C THR A 96 -7.49 17.67 -24.91
N ARG A 97 -7.36 16.53 -25.64
CA ARG A 97 -7.84 16.07 -27.00
C ARG A 97 -8.55 17.04 -28.01
N PRO A 98 -8.76 16.68 -29.32
CA PRO A 98 -8.49 15.41 -30.08
C PRO A 98 -7.90 15.53 -31.54
N GLN A 99 -7.68 14.36 -32.19
CA GLN A 99 -7.22 13.96 -33.57
C GLN A 99 -8.02 14.53 -34.80
N PRO A 100 -7.83 14.08 -36.09
CA PRO A 100 -6.66 13.92 -37.00
C PRO A 100 -6.91 14.52 -38.43
N ALA A 101 -5.93 14.48 -39.37
CA ALA A 101 -6.18 14.29 -40.81
C ALA A 101 -4.90 13.87 -41.57
N VAL A 102 -5.08 12.83 -42.37
CA VAL A 102 -4.18 12.28 -43.39
C VAL A 102 -4.13 13.20 -44.62
N GLU A 103 -2.97 13.29 -45.27
CA GLU A 103 -2.88 13.38 -46.74
C GLU A 103 -1.63 12.60 -47.20
#